data_AF-A0AA38UID7-F1
#
_entry.id   AF-A0AA38UID7-F1
#
_cell.length_a   1.000
_cell.length_b   1.000
_cell.length_c   1.000
_cell.angle_alpha   90.00
_cell.angle_beta   90.00
_cell.angle_gamma   90.00
#
_symmetry.space_group_name_H-M   'P 1'
#
loop_
_entity.id
_entity.type
_entity.pdbx_description
1 polymer ?
#
loop_
_entity_poly.entity_id
_entity_poly.type
_entity_poly.pdbx_seq_one_letter_code
_entity_poly.pdbx_strand_id
1 'polypeptide(L)'
;MFSGLHERTRMPTDADLANQVLREESNYRFPSFSASDAVTLGLSIRKRFRASSRHSKGKGLVISIQTIAGHTLFSCTVGDLGHLSGIGDVSLDSWTCLEGMISAVRRTGHSSYYVEKGMSAMGKTPKQLGLSGELPRIQGGAFPIWLENAPCCPIAVAGCYSGSSQDDHNLVSTTVRDYLTKLLRNSTGDTAGPSMGTPHMPIPSVPPRTESDWLPEPSEFTSRRPETPYERQEDEDEYVH
;
A
#
# COMPACT_ATOMS: atom_id res chain seq x y z
N MET A 1 -35.05 40.29 10.40
CA MET A 1 -35.17 39.05 9.62
C MET A 1 -33.98 38.98 8.67
N PHE A 2 -33.43 37.78 8.43
CA PHE A 2 -32.22 37.46 7.64
C PHE A 2 -30.86 37.40 8.39
N SER A 3 -30.72 36.46 9.33
CA SER A 3 -29.42 35.94 9.80
C SER A 3 -29.18 34.48 9.39
N GLY A 4 -29.79 34.02 8.29
CA GLY A 4 -29.86 32.60 7.92
C GLY A 4 -28.97 32.14 6.75
N LEU A 5 -28.06 32.98 6.25
CA LEU A 5 -27.30 32.67 5.01
C LEU A 5 -25.78 32.50 5.21
N HIS A 6 -25.23 32.75 6.40
CA HIS A 6 -23.78 32.62 6.64
C HIS A 6 -23.33 31.23 7.13
N GLU A 7 -24.27 30.31 7.38
CA GLU A 7 -23.95 28.99 7.94
C GLU A 7 -23.62 27.93 6.88
N ARG A 8 -23.78 28.24 5.58
CA ARG A 8 -23.64 27.26 4.48
C ARG A 8 -22.24 27.08 3.89
N THR A 9 -21.24 27.85 4.31
CA THR A 9 -19.90 27.75 3.69
C THR A 9 -18.76 27.98 4.67
N ARG A 10 -18.88 27.49 5.92
CA ARG A 10 -17.70 27.41 6.79
C ARG A 10 -16.83 26.26 6.30
N MET A 11 -15.61 26.57 5.83
CA MET A 11 -14.62 25.54 5.53
C MET A 11 -14.35 24.72 6.80
N PRO A 12 -14.29 23.37 6.71
CA PRO A 12 -14.01 22.52 7.87
C PRO A 12 -12.68 22.92 8.51
N THR A 13 -12.66 23.04 9.83
CA THR A 13 -11.41 23.25 10.59
C THR A 13 -10.62 21.94 10.66
N ASP A 14 -9.33 22.00 11.00
CA ASP A 14 -8.53 20.78 11.20
C ASP A 14 -9.11 19.89 12.32
N ALA A 15 -9.76 20.48 13.32
CA ALA A 15 -10.48 19.71 14.35
C ALA A 15 -11.71 18.99 13.79
N ASP A 16 -12.48 19.65 12.90
CA ASP A 16 -13.63 19.03 12.23
C ASP A 16 -13.18 17.86 11.34
N LEU A 17 -12.07 18.04 10.61
CA LEU A 17 -11.46 17.01 9.78
C LEU A 17 -10.98 15.82 10.61
N ALA A 18 -10.28 16.07 11.73
CA ALA A 18 -9.84 15.00 12.62
C ALA A 18 -11.04 14.19 13.17
N ASN A 19 -12.10 14.87 13.60
CA ASN A 19 -13.32 14.20 14.08
C ASN A 19 -14.07 13.42 12.98
N GLN A 20 -14.03 13.90 11.74
CA GLN A 20 -14.57 13.15 10.61
C GLN A 20 -13.76 11.87 10.38
N VAL A 21 -12.44 11.98 10.29
CA VAL A 21 -11.54 10.86 10.02
C VAL A 21 -11.67 9.79 11.12
N LEU A 22 -11.74 10.19 12.38
CA LEU A 22 -11.90 9.27 13.51
C LEU A 22 -13.18 8.43 13.40
N ARG A 23 -14.29 9.03 12.95
CA ARG A 23 -15.56 8.32 12.71
C ARG A 23 -15.49 7.39 11.51
N GLU A 24 -14.77 7.77 10.46
CA GLU A 24 -14.55 6.89 9.31
C GLU A 24 -13.69 5.68 9.70
N GLU A 25 -12.60 5.90 10.44
CA GLU A 25 -11.71 4.87 10.94
C GLU A 25 -12.41 3.86 11.85
N SER A 26 -13.35 4.29 12.70
CA SER A 26 -14.07 3.38 13.60
C SER A 26 -14.93 2.37 12.85
N ASN A 27 -15.38 2.70 11.64
CA ASN A 27 -16.27 1.86 10.84
C ASN A 27 -15.53 0.82 9.97
N TYR A 28 -14.22 0.97 9.79
CA TYR A 28 -13.46 0.07 8.92
C TYR A 28 -12.81 -1.04 9.75
N ARG A 29 -13.52 -2.18 9.83
CA ARG A 29 -13.08 -3.39 10.53
C ARG A 29 -13.12 -4.57 9.56
N PHE A 30 -12.03 -5.33 9.55
CA PHE A 30 -11.89 -6.52 8.72
C PHE A 30 -12.34 -7.75 9.53
N PRO A 31 -13.14 -8.66 8.96
CA PRO A 31 -13.45 -9.94 9.61
C PRO A 31 -12.20 -10.82 9.72
N SER A 32 -11.33 -10.74 8.71
CA SER A 32 -10.01 -11.39 8.64
C SER A 32 -9.08 -10.58 7.74
N PHE A 33 -7.77 -10.75 7.90
CA PHE A 33 -6.78 -10.11 7.02
C PHE A 33 -5.55 -11.00 6.85
N SER A 34 -5.23 -11.32 5.60
CA SER A 34 -4.14 -12.19 5.18
C SER A 34 -3.12 -11.45 4.30
N ALA A 35 -2.00 -12.12 3.99
CA ALA A 35 -1.04 -11.59 3.03
C ALA A 35 -1.65 -11.41 1.62
N SER A 36 -2.55 -12.30 1.20
CA SER A 36 -3.28 -12.18 -0.07
C SER A 36 -4.18 -10.94 -0.10
N ASP A 37 -4.79 -10.60 1.05
CA ASP A 37 -5.60 -9.39 1.20
C ASP A 37 -4.73 -8.14 1.10
N ALA A 38 -3.56 -8.15 1.73
CA ALA A 38 -2.57 -7.07 1.60
C ALA A 38 -2.14 -6.86 0.15
N VAL A 39 -1.83 -7.92 -0.60
CA VAL A 39 -1.49 -7.82 -2.04
C VAL A 39 -2.65 -7.24 -2.84
N THR A 40 -3.86 -7.73 -2.62
CA THR A 40 -5.06 -7.27 -3.34
C THR A 40 -5.37 -5.80 -3.04
N LEU A 41 -5.24 -5.40 -1.77
CA LEU A 41 -5.42 -4.03 -1.33
C LEU A 41 -4.36 -3.11 -1.95
N GLY A 42 -3.09 -3.51 -1.90
CA GLY A 42 -1.96 -2.77 -2.48
C GLY A 42 -2.10 -2.57 -3.98
N LEU A 43 -2.47 -3.62 -4.73
CA LEU A 43 -2.77 -3.53 -6.16
C LEU A 43 -3.98 -2.64 -6.45
N SER A 44 -4.99 -2.63 -5.58
CA SER A 44 -6.16 -1.76 -5.72
C SER A 44 -5.80 -0.28 -5.53
N ILE A 45 -4.95 0.04 -4.55
CA ILE A 45 -4.40 1.40 -4.34
C ILE A 45 -3.62 1.82 -5.59
N ARG A 46 -2.69 0.97 -6.07
CA ARG A 46 -1.92 1.23 -7.29
C ARG A 46 -2.83 1.49 -8.50
N LYS A 47 -3.83 0.64 -8.72
CA LYS A 47 -4.77 0.77 -9.84
C LYS A 47 -5.49 2.12 -9.81
N ARG A 48 -5.96 2.55 -8.64
CA ARG A 48 -6.65 3.83 -8.45
C ARG A 48 -5.72 5.02 -8.66
N PHE A 49 -4.51 4.97 -8.12
CA PHE A 49 -3.54 6.04 -8.35
C PHE A 49 -3.20 6.19 -9.83
N ARG A 50 -2.97 5.08 -10.55
CA ARG A 50 -2.70 5.12 -11.99
C ARG A 50 -3.84 5.71 -12.82
N ALA A 51 -5.08 5.58 -12.36
CA ALA A 51 -6.25 6.17 -12.99
C ALA A 51 -6.47 7.66 -12.59
N SER A 52 -5.67 8.20 -11.68
CA SER A 52 -5.82 9.57 -11.19
C SER A 52 -5.17 10.59 -12.12
N SER A 53 -5.68 11.83 -12.09
CA SER A 53 -5.08 12.97 -12.78
C SER A 53 -3.69 13.34 -12.25
N ARG A 54 -3.34 12.88 -11.05
CA ARG A 54 -2.01 13.10 -10.45
C ARG A 54 -0.96 12.28 -11.19
N HIS A 55 -1.26 11.01 -11.44
CA HIS A 55 -0.38 10.14 -12.22
C HIS A 55 -0.26 10.62 -13.67
N SER A 56 -1.36 11.06 -14.31
CA SER A 56 -1.30 11.60 -15.68
C SER A 56 -0.48 12.90 -15.78
N LYS A 57 -0.29 13.63 -14.67
CA LYS A 57 0.62 14.79 -14.56
C LYS A 57 2.05 14.39 -14.21
N GLY A 58 2.37 13.09 -14.31
CA GLY A 58 3.66 12.51 -14.04
C GLY A 58 3.87 12.07 -12.59
N LYS A 59 3.05 12.44 -11.60
CA LYS A 59 3.37 12.15 -10.18
C LYS A 59 3.52 10.65 -9.91
N GLY A 60 4.54 10.31 -9.12
CA GLY A 60 4.77 8.98 -8.58
C GLY A 60 4.16 8.79 -7.18
N LEU A 61 4.09 7.55 -6.72
CA LEU A 61 3.55 7.11 -5.43
C LEU A 61 4.36 5.92 -4.91
N VAL A 62 4.67 5.90 -3.61
CA VAL A 62 5.13 4.68 -2.92
C VAL A 62 3.99 4.09 -2.12
N ILE A 63 3.94 2.76 -2.05
CA ILE A 63 2.93 2.01 -1.30
C ILE A 63 3.68 0.97 -0.45
N SER A 64 3.32 0.87 0.82
CA SER A 64 3.80 -0.20 1.71
C SER A 64 2.65 -0.66 2.59
N ILE A 65 2.46 -1.97 2.68
CA ILE A 65 1.53 -2.59 3.64
C ILE A 65 2.37 -3.50 4.51
N GLN A 66 2.36 -3.23 5.81
CA GLN A 66 3.18 -3.93 6.78
C GLN A 66 2.31 -4.45 7.92
N THR A 67 2.67 -5.59 8.49
CA THR A 67 2.15 -6.00 9.81
C THR A 67 2.50 -4.95 10.86
N ILE A 68 1.77 -4.94 11.97
CA ILE A 68 2.06 -4.02 13.08
C ILE A 68 3.50 -4.21 13.61
N ALA A 69 4.03 -5.43 13.50
CA ALA A 69 5.38 -5.80 13.92
C ALA A 69 6.51 -5.36 12.97
N GLY A 70 6.23 -4.86 11.76
CA GLY A 70 7.29 -4.46 10.81
C GLY A 70 7.39 -5.30 9.55
N HIS A 71 6.82 -6.50 9.52
CA HIS A 71 6.95 -7.37 8.34
C HIS A 71 6.20 -6.80 7.14
N THR A 72 6.90 -6.60 6.03
CA THR A 72 6.32 -6.09 4.78
C THR A 72 5.53 -7.19 4.09
N LEU A 73 4.24 -6.94 3.86
CA LEU A 73 3.32 -7.83 3.14
C LEU A 73 3.17 -7.40 1.66
N PHE A 74 3.31 -6.10 1.38
CA PHE A 74 3.28 -5.54 0.04
C PHE A 74 4.13 -4.27 -0.01
N SER A 75 4.91 -4.09 -1.08
CA SER A 75 5.68 -2.87 -1.34
C SER A 75 5.71 -2.59 -2.82
N CYS A 76 5.43 -1.36 -3.24
CA CYS A 76 5.37 -0.99 -4.64
C CYS A 76 5.63 0.49 -4.88
N THR A 77 6.49 0.79 -5.85
CA THR A 77 6.61 2.12 -6.45
C THR A 77 5.72 2.21 -7.68
N VAL A 78 5.02 3.33 -7.83
CA VAL A 78 4.18 3.65 -8.98
C VAL A 78 4.66 4.95 -9.60
N GLY A 79 4.95 4.95 -10.89
CA GLY A 79 5.50 6.10 -11.62
C GLY A 79 6.24 5.62 -12.86
N ASP A 80 6.67 6.55 -13.70
CA ASP A 80 7.33 6.24 -14.97
C ASP A 80 8.86 6.12 -14.84
N LEU A 81 9.37 6.02 -13.59
CA LEU A 81 10.77 5.73 -13.18
C LEU A 81 11.82 6.07 -14.25
N GLY A 82 12.06 7.37 -14.46
CA GLY A 82 13.00 7.84 -15.48
C GLY A 82 12.36 8.41 -16.75
N HIS A 83 11.11 8.86 -16.73
CA HIS A 83 10.56 9.69 -17.81
C HIS A 83 11.47 10.90 -18.04
N LEU A 84 11.76 11.23 -19.31
CA LEU A 84 12.72 12.27 -19.74
C LEU A 84 12.51 13.65 -19.11
N SER A 85 11.32 13.92 -18.57
CA SER A 85 10.99 15.17 -17.89
C SER A 85 11.39 15.18 -16.40
N GLY A 86 11.67 14.04 -15.76
CA GLY A 86 11.96 13.93 -14.32
C GLY A 86 10.78 14.27 -13.39
N ILE A 87 9.61 14.61 -13.94
CA ILE A 87 8.47 15.18 -13.20
C ILE A 87 7.75 14.16 -12.29
N GLY A 88 8.12 12.88 -12.39
CA GLY A 88 7.43 11.77 -11.73
C GLY A 88 8.21 10.96 -10.74
N ASP A 89 9.45 11.35 -10.44
CA ASP A 89 10.34 10.45 -9.75
C ASP A 89 10.01 10.35 -8.27
N VAL A 90 9.93 9.10 -7.81
CA VAL A 90 9.85 8.77 -6.40
C VAL A 90 11.28 8.79 -5.86
N SER A 91 11.54 9.69 -4.91
CA SER A 91 12.85 9.79 -4.27
C SER A 91 12.96 8.89 -3.03
N LEU A 92 14.18 8.72 -2.52
CA LEU A 92 14.41 8.09 -1.21
C LEU A 92 13.64 8.79 -0.08
N ASP A 93 13.51 10.11 -0.14
CA ASP A 93 12.71 10.89 0.83
C ASP A 93 11.24 10.48 0.85
N SER A 94 10.71 9.98 -0.28
CA SER A 94 9.33 9.48 -0.35
C SER A 94 9.14 8.23 0.51
N TRP A 95 10.12 7.33 0.51
CA TRP A 95 10.14 6.16 1.38
C TRP A 95 10.34 6.54 2.85
N THR A 96 11.25 7.48 3.14
CA THR A 96 11.43 8.01 4.50
C THR A 96 10.13 8.62 5.04
N CYS A 97 9.42 9.41 4.23
CA CYS A 97 8.11 9.97 4.60
C CYS A 97 7.09 8.86 4.89
N LEU A 98 7.01 7.85 4.02
CA LEU A 98 6.11 6.71 4.20
C LEU A 98 6.39 5.95 5.51
N GLU A 99 7.65 5.64 5.81
CA GLU A 99 8.04 4.99 7.06
C GLU A 99 7.71 5.85 8.30
N GLY A 100 7.87 7.18 8.18
CA GLY A 100 7.47 8.13 9.21
C GLY A 100 5.96 8.06 9.51
N MET A 101 5.14 8.03 8.46
CA MET A 101 3.69 7.88 8.59
C MET A 101 3.28 6.54 9.19
N ILE A 102 3.87 5.42 8.73
CA ILE A 102 3.60 4.08 9.27
C ILE A 102 3.98 4.02 10.76
N SER A 103 5.11 4.60 11.14
CA SER A 103 5.54 4.69 12.53
C SER A 103 4.59 5.52 13.39
N ALA A 104 3.98 6.58 12.83
CA ALA A 104 2.95 7.36 13.54
C ALA A 104 1.69 6.51 13.78
N VAL A 105 1.23 5.73 12.79
CA VAL A 105 0.09 4.81 12.96
C VAL A 105 0.40 3.75 14.02
N ARG A 106 1.60 3.15 13.99
CA ARG A 106 2.03 2.15 15.00
C ARG A 106 1.96 2.68 16.42
N ARG A 107 2.35 3.94 16.65
CA ARG A 107 2.36 4.54 17.98
C ARG A 107 0.99 5.00 18.46
N THR A 108 0.13 5.44 17.54
CA THR A 108 -1.13 6.11 17.89
C THR A 108 -2.36 5.24 17.68
N GLY A 109 -2.28 4.19 16.86
CA GLY A 109 -3.43 3.39 16.44
C GLY A 109 -4.37 4.07 15.43
N HIS A 110 -4.05 5.29 14.99
CA HIS A 110 -4.88 6.11 14.12
C HIS A 110 -4.20 6.40 12.79
N SER A 111 -4.97 6.78 11.75
CA SER A 111 -4.37 7.15 10.47
C SER A 111 -3.42 8.34 10.64
N SER A 112 -2.39 8.39 9.81
CA SER A 112 -1.43 9.49 9.84
C SER A 112 -2.09 10.84 9.52
N TYR A 113 -3.22 10.83 8.80
CA TYR A 113 -4.01 12.02 8.51
C TYR A 113 -4.77 12.53 9.74
N TYR A 114 -5.40 11.64 10.51
CA TYR A 114 -5.98 12.00 11.81
C TYR A 114 -4.92 12.62 12.72
N VAL A 115 -3.75 12.00 12.81
CA VAL A 115 -2.64 12.49 13.63
C VAL A 115 -2.19 13.87 13.15
N GLU A 116 -1.99 14.07 11.85
CA GLU A 116 -1.64 15.36 11.26
C GLU A 116 -2.67 16.45 11.59
N LYS A 117 -3.96 16.17 11.43
CA LYS A 117 -5.03 17.13 11.69
C LYS A 117 -5.22 17.43 13.17
N GLY A 118 -5.14 16.43 14.03
CA GLY A 118 -5.14 16.62 15.48
C GLY A 118 -3.96 17.47 15.95
N MET A 119 -2.78 17.26 15.36
CA MET A 119 -1.59 18.08 15.63
C MET A 119 -1.77 19.53 15.23
N SER A 120 -2.23 19.78 13.99
CA SER A 120 -2.47 21.14 13.50
C SER A 120 -3.55 21.85 14.32
N ALA A 121 -4.62 21.16 14.71
CA ALA A 121 -5.68 21.72 15.54
C ALA A 121 -5.19 22.12 16.95
N MET A 122 -4.24 21.38 17.52
CA MET A 122 -3.63 21.69 18.82
C MET A 122 -2.46 22.69 18.74
N GLY A 123 -2.01 23.06 17.55
CA GLY A 123 -0.79 23.87 17.36
C GLY A 123 0.48 23.18 17.87
N LYS A 124 0.47 21.84 17.98
CA LYS A 124 1.60 21.05 18.52
C LYS A 124 2.49 20.52 17.41
N THR A 125 3.79 20.61 17.62
CA THR A 125 4.81 20.01 16.75
C THR A 125 4.97 18.51 17.05
N PRO A 126 5.49 17.70 16.11
CA PRO A 126 5.74 16.27 16.35
C PRO A 126 6.59 16.01 17.61
N LYS A 127 7.58 16.88 17.86
CA LYS A 127 8.45 16.83 19.04
C LYS A 127 7.67 16.95 20.35
N GLN A 128 6.62 17.77 20.39
CA GLN A 128 5.81 18.01 21.58
C GLN A 128 4.81 16.88 21.88
N LEU A 129 4.62 15.94 20.95
CA LEU A 129 3.78 14.75 21.14
C LEU A 129 4.58 13.50 21.51
N GLY A 130 5.87 13.64 21.84
CA GLY A 130 6.72 12.48 22.12
C GLY A 130 6.99 11.62 20.89
N LEU A 131 6.68 12.12 19.68
CA LEU A 131 7.08 11.50 18.41
C LEU A 131 8.53 11.86 18.05
N SER A 132 9.35 12.18 19.06
CA SER A 132 10.74 12.61 18.93
C SER A 132 11.62 11.46 18.45
N GLY A 133 11.85 11.48 17.14
CA GLY A 133 12.94 10.84 16.41
C GLY A 133 13.17 11.66 15.14
N GLU A 134 14.14 11.29 14.30
CA GLU A 134 14.35 11.83 12.94
C GLU A 134 13.18 11.49 11.99
N LEU A 135 11.95 11.47 12.49
CA LEU A 135 10.78 11.19 11.69
C LEU A 135 10.48 12.42 10.84
N PRO A 136 10.43 12.26 9.51
CA PRO A 136 9.99 13.34 8.64
C PRO A 136 8.58 13.81 9.01
N ARG A 137 8.23 15.01 8.52
CA ARG A 137 6.92 15.62 8.71
C ARG A 137 5.79 14.60 8.50
N ILE A 138 4.94 14.43 9.51
CA ILE A 138 3.77 13.55 9.44
C ILE A 138 2.79 14.12 8.42
N GLN A 139 2.42 13.29 7.46
CA GLN A 139 1.44 13.60 6.43
C GLN A 139 0.34 12.52 6.43
N GLY A 140 -0.77 12.78 5.75
CA GLY A 140 -1.80 11.79 5.44
C GLY A 140 -1.32 10.77 4.41
N GLY A 141 -1.80 9.53 4.55
CA GLY A 141 -1.48 8.45 3.61
C GLY A 141 -1.28 7.08 4.25
N ALA A 142 -1.10 6.99 5.57
CA ALA A 142 -1.06 5.72 6.30
C ALA A 142 -2.35 5.49 7.09
N PHE A 143 -2.86 4.25 7.03
CA PHE A 143 -4.16 3.85 7.55
C PHE A 143 -4.06 2.54 8.34
N PRO A 144 -4.61 2.47 9.57
CA PRO A 144 -4.58 1.26 10.38
C PRO A 144 -5.58 0.20 9.86
N ILE A 145 -5.14 -1.05 9.81
CA ILE A 145 -5.98 -2.21 9.50
C ILE A 145 -6.40 -2.87 10.81
N TRP A 146 -7.68 -2.75 11.14
CA TRP A 146 -8.28 -3.29 12.36
C TRP A 146 -9.09 -4.54 12.07
N LEU A 147 -9.08 -5.51 12.99
CA LEU A 147 -10.02 -6.63 12.95
C LEU A 147 -11.27 -6.34 13.77
N GLU A 148 -12.41 -6.91 13.39
CA GLU A 148 -13.65 -6.85 14.17
C GLU A 148 -13.49 -7.46 15.56
N ASN A 149 -12.73 -8.56 15.66
CA ASN A 149 -12.56 -9.34 16.88
C ASN A 149 -11.26 -9.06 17.64
N ALA A 150 -10.50 -8.02 17.27
CA ALA A 150 -9.26 -7.63 17.95
C ALA A 150 -9.17 -6.10 18.16
N PRO A 151 -9.83 -5.57 19.20
CA PRO A 151 -9.90 -4.12 19.44
C PRO A 151 -8.66 -3.53 20.14
N CYS A 152 -7.69 -4.35 20.57
CA CYS A 152 -6.54 -3.90 21.36
C CYS A 152 -5.49 -3.16 20.53
N CYS A 153 -5.28 -3.56 19.28
CA CYS A 153 -4.35 -2.90 18.37
C CYS A 153 -4.69 -3.21 16.90
N PRO A 154 -4.31 -2.33 15.95
CA PRO A 154 -4.37 -2.69 14.55
C PRO A 154 -3.35 -3.80 14.25
N ILE A 155 -3.70 -4.70 13.35
CA ILE A 155 -2.86 -5.86 13.00
C ILE A 155 -1.87 -5.56 11.87
N ALA A 156 -2.17 -4.55 11.06
CA ALA A 156 -1.37 -4.10 9.94
C ALA A 156 -1.59 -2.60 9.69
N VAL A 157 -0.70 -2.02 8.89
CA VAL A 157 -0.78 -0.63 8.44
C VAL A 157 -0.65 -0.63 6.93
N ALA A 158 -1.60 0.01 6.25
CA ALA A 158 -1.53 0.27 4.82
C ALA A 158 -1.15 1.74 4.60
N GLY A 159 -0.04 1.98 3.91
CA GLY A 159 0.45 3.33 3.66
C GLY A 159 0.73 3.59 2.20
N CYS A 160 0.48 4.82 1.77
CA CYS A 160 0.96 5.34 0.50
C CYS A 160 1.38 6.81 0.59
N TYR A 161 2.35 7.22 -0.21
CA TYR A 161 2.86 8.59 -0.21
C TYR A 161 3.19 9.07 -1.63
N SER A 162 2.65 10.23 -2.00
CA SER A 162 2.97 10.93 -3.25
C SER A 162 3.06 12.45 -3.07
N GLY A 163 3.20 12.91 -1.81
CA GLY A 163 3.38 14.32 -1.47
C GLY A 163 2.09 15.13 -1.38
N SER A 164 0.91 14.50 -1.35
CA SER A 164 -0.36 15.19 -1.10
C SER A 164 -1.12 14.49 0.02
N SER A 165 -0.93 14.97 1.24
CA SER A 165 -1.51 14.39 2.47
C SER A 165 -3.00 14.02 2.34
N GLN A 166 -3.84 14.96 1.92
CA GLN A 166 -5.29 14.74 1.83
C GLN A 166 -5.65 13.74 0.73
N ASP A 167 -4.99 13.82 -0.43
CA ASP A 167 -5.28 12.91 -1.55
C ASP A 167 -4.81 11.49 -1.23
N ASP A 168 -3.65 11.34 -0.58
CA ASP A 168 -3.07 10.07 -0.19
C ASP A 168 -3.95 9.39 0.88
N HIS A 169 -4.44 10.17 1.86
CA HIS A 169 -5.43 9.69 2.82
C HIS A 169 -6.71 9.21 2.12
N ASN A 170 -7.28 10.04 1.25
CA ASN A 170 -8.53 9.71 0.53
C ASN A 170 -8.36 8.46 -0.34
N LEU A 171 -7.21 8.31 -0.99
CA LEU A 171 -6.87 7.16 -1.80
C LEU A 171 -6.86 5.89 -0.96
N VAL A 172 -6.15 5.86 0.16
CA VAL A 172 -6.07 4.66 1.01
C VAL A 172 -7.41 4.37 1.71
N SER A 173 -8.05 5.37 2.32
CA SER A 173 -9.28 5.20 3.10
C SER A 173 -10.44 4.73 2.23
N THR A 174 -10.61 5.33 1.06
CA THR A 174 -11.64 4.91 0.09
C THR A 174 -11.35 3.50 -0.45
N THR A 175 -10.08 3.12 -0.58
CA THR A 175 -9.72 1.76 -1.03
C THR A 175 -9.99 0.72 0.02
N VAL A 176 -9.71 1.01 1.29
CA VAL A 176 -10.09 0.15 2.42
C VAL A 176 -11.62 -0.02 2.49
N ARG A 177 -12.38 1.09 2.45
CA ARG A 177 -13.85 1.04 2.48
C ARG A 177 -14.43 0.17 1.36
N ASP A 178 -13.98 0.38 0.13
CA ASP A 178 -14.53 -0.33 -1.02
C ASP A 178 -14.08 -1.79 -1.04
N TYR A 179 -12.89 -2.10 -0.51
CA TYR A 179 -12.42 -3.46 -0.31
C TYR A 179 -13.29 -4.21 0.71
N LEU A 180 -13.57 -3.60 1.87
CA LEU A 180 -14.48 -4.17 2.88
C LEU A 180 -15.89 -4.39 2.33
N THR A 181 -16.41 -3.44 1.57
CA THR A 181 -17.73 -3.56 0.93
C THR A 181 -17.78 -4.75 -0.03
N LYS A 182 -16.71 -5.00 -0.78
CA LYS A 182 -16.60 -6.18 -1.65
C LYS A 182 -16.52 -7.48 -0.86
N LEU A 183 -15.75 -7.50 0.23
CA LEU A 183 -15.62 -8.67 1.09
C LEU A 183 -16.98 -9.08 1.67
N LEU A 184 -17.75 -8.13 2.20
CA LEU A 184 -19.11 -8.34 2.72
C LEU A 184 -20.08 -8.90 1.67
N ARG A 185 -20.00 -8.42 0.42
CA ARG A 185 -20.82 -8.92 -0.70
C ARG A 185 -20.47 -10.36 -1.07
N ASN A 186 -19.18 -10.70 -1.05
CA ASN A 186 -18.75 -12.06 -1.35
C ASN A 186 -19.17 -13.03 -0.24
N SER A 187 -19.07 -12.63 1.03
CA SER A 187 -19.47 -13.48 2.18
C SER A 187 -20.97 -13.75 2.23
N THR A 188 -21.81 -12.84 1.72
CA THR A 188 -23.27 -13.01 1.66
C THR A 188 -23.74 -13.77 0.41
N GLY A 189 -22.89 -13.89 -0.61
CA GLY A 189 -23.17 -14.63 -1.85
C GLY A 189 -23.16 -16.15 -1.69
N ASP A 190 -22.51 -16.69 -0.66
CA ASP A 190 -22.42 -18.14 -0.43
C ASP A 190 -23.61 -18.74 0.35
N THR A 191 -24.60 -17.92 0.74
CA THR A 191 -25.81 -18.40 1.48
C THR A 191 -27.14 -18.14 0.77
N ALA A 192 -27.13 -17.64 -0.46
CA ALA A 192 -28.34 -17.50 -1.28
C ALA A 192 -28.20 -18.31 -2.58
N GLY A 193 -28.56 -19.59 -2.52
CA GLY A 193 -28.87 -20.32 -3.74
C GLY A 193 -30.01 -19.65 -4.50
N PRO A 194 -29.91 -19.62 -5.83
CA PRO A 194 -31.00 -20.12 -6.64
C PRO A 194 -30.48 -21.34 -7.40
N SER A 195 -31.20 -22.45 -7.23
CA SER A 195 -31.23 -23.54 -8.20
C SER A 195 -31.70 -22.96 -9.54
N MET A 196 -30.76 -22.51 -10.36
CA MET A 196 -30.98 -22.13 -11.76
C MET A 196 -30.10 -23.06 -12.60
N GLY A 197 -30.79 -23.82 -13.44
CA GLY A 197 -30.25 -24.95 -14.19
C GLY A 197 -28.95 -24.63 -14.92
N THR A 198 -28.07 -25.61 -14.90
CA THR A 198 -26.86 -25.70 -15.71
C THR A 198 -27.21 -25.56 -17.20
N PRO A 199 -26.72 -24.54 -17.91
CA PRO A 199 -26.54 -24.65 -19.34
C PRO A 199 -25.30 -25.50 -19.57
N HIS A 200 -25.52 -26.73 -20.02
CA HIS A 200 -24.50 -27.65 -20.49
C HIS A 200 -23.77 -27.03 -21.70
N MET A 201 -22.64 -26.36 -21.46
CA MET A 201 -21.72 -25.97 -22.53
C MET A 201 -21.01 -27.23 -23.02
N PRO A 202 -21.02 -27.54 -24.33
CA PRO A 202 -20.29 -28.68 -24.86
C PRO A 202 -18.79 -28.46 -24.64
N ILE A 203 -18.18 -29.42 -23.96
CA ILE A 203 -16.73 -29.52 -23.76
C ILE A 203 -16.08 -29.63 -25.15
N PRO A 204 -15.12 -28.76 -25.52
CA PRO A 204 -14.30 -28.98 -26.70
C PRO A 204 -13.54 -30.29 -26.52
N SER A 205 -13.80 -31.25 -27.40
CA SER A 205 -13.06 -32.52 -27.48
C SER A 205 -11.60 -32.23 -27.79
N VAL A 206 -10.74 -32.27 -26.76
CA VAL A 206 -9.30 -32.28 -26.92
C VAL A 206 -8.93 -33.65 -27.49
N PRO A 207 -8.29 -33.74 -28.67
CA PRO A 207 -7.84 -35.03 -29.20
C PRO A 207 -6.81 -35.65 -28.24
N PRO A 208 -6.79 -36.99 -28.09
CA PRO A 208 -5.84 -37.66 -27.21
C PRO A 208 -4.41 -37.33 -27.67
N ARG A 209 -3.64 -36.69 -26.77
CA ARG A 209 -2.20 -36.48 -26.94
C ARG A 209 -1.53 -37.84 -27.01
N THR A 210 -0.94 -38.17 -28.16
CA THR A 210 0.00 -39.28 -28.30
C THR A 210 1.31 -38.92 -27.60
N GLU A 211 1.81 -39.84 -26.78
CA GLU A 211 3.02 -39.77 -25.93
C GLU A 211 4.37 -39.62 -26.67
N SER A 212 4.42 -38.94 -27.81
CA SER A 212 5.60 -39.01 -28.72
C SER A 212 6.31 -37.68 -28.99
N ASP A 213 5.99 -36.61 -28.24
CA ASP A 213 6.60 -35.28 -28.46
C ASP A 213 7.71 -34.90 -27.45
N TRP A 214 8.21 -35.87 -26.68
CA TRP A 214 9.40 -35.68 -25.86
C TRP A 214 10.67 -36.02 -26.65
N LEU A 215 11.24 -34.96 -27.26
CA LEU A 215 12.67 -34.74 -27.59
C LEU A 215 13.40 -35.75 -28.49
N PRO A 216 14.17 -35.24 -29.45
CA PRO A 216 15.54 -35.72 -29.68
C PRO A 216 16.54 -34.78 -28.98
N GLU A 217 17.41 -35.34 -28.14
CA GLU A 217 18.69 -34.71 -27.80
C GLU A 217 19.50 -34.44 -29.07
N PRO A 218 20.38 -33.42 -29.07
CA PRO A 218 21.78 -33.82 -28.96
C PRO A 218 22.69 -32.85 -28.19
N SER A 219 23.60 -33.49 -27.43
CA SER A 219 25.06 -33.25 -27.35
C SER A 219 25.62 -31.90 -26.88
N GLU A 220 26.35 -31.99 -25.76
CA GLU A 220 27.63 -31.33 -25.47
C GLU A 220 27.74 -29.81 -25.73
N PHE A 221 27.36 -29.02 -24.72
CA PHE A 221 27.92 -27.68 -24.55
C PHE A 221 28.65 -27.60 -23.21
N THR A 222 29.98 -27.60 -23.33
CA THR A 222 30.96 -27.52 -22.26
C THR A 222 30.69 -26.35 -21.30
N SER A 223 30.63 -26.64 -20.00
CA SER A 223 30.77 -25.66 -18.93
C SER A 223 32.06 -24.86 -19.08
N ARG A 224 31.96 -23.59 -19.46
CA ARG A 224 32.94 -22.56 -19.10
C ARG A 224 32.20 -21.37 -18.51
N ARG A 225 32.22 -21.29 -17.19
CA ARG A 225 31.85 -20.10 -16.43
C ARG A 225 32.84 -18.98 -16.79
N PRO A 226 32.41 -17.77 -17.17
CA PRO A 226 33.33 -16.65 -17.35
C PRO A 226 33.93 -16.27 -16.00
N GLU A 227 35.26 -16.18 -15.92
CA GLU A 227 35.97 -15.66 -14.74
C GLU A 227 35.67 -14.17 -14.57
N THR A 228 35.38 -13.77 -13.33
CA THR A 228 35.10 -12.38 -12.98
C THR A 228 36.39 -11.64 -12.62
N PRO A 229 36.52 -10.32 -12.87
CA PRO A 229 37.80 -9.59 -12.80
C PRO A 229 38.37 -9.37 -11.39
N TYR A 230 37.81 -9.98 -10.35
CA TYR A 230 38.07 -9.66 -8.95
C TYR A 230 38.85 -10.75 -8.19
N GLU A 231 39.34 -11.79 -8.86
CA GLU A 231 39.98 -12.96 -8.22
C GLU A 231 41.52 -13.02 -8.37
N ARG A 232 42.20 -11.87 -8.40
CA ARG A 232 43.68 -11.90 -8.36
C ARG A 232 44.26 -10.70 -7.62
N GLN A 233 44.22 -10.73 -6.29
CA GLN A 233 45.26 -10.10 -5.48
C GLN A 233 45.19 -10.60 -4.03
N GLU A 234 45.90 -11.67 -3.74
CA GLU A 234 46.46 -11.99 -2.41
C GLU A 234 47.46 -13.14 -2.62
N ASP A 235 48.59 -13.06 -1.90
CA ASP A 235 49.69 -14.04 -1.82
C ASP A 235 50.82 -13.95 -2.86
N GLU A 236 51.75 -13.00 -2.65
CA GLU A 236 53.20 -13.23 -2.83
C GLU A 236 53.97 -12.45 -1.74
N ASP A 237 53.93 -12.97 -0.51
CA ASP A 237 54.97 -12.76 0.50
C ASP A 237 55.76 -14.07 0.61
N GLU A 238 56.85 -14.23 -0.13
CA GLU A 238 57.86 -15.25 0.21
C GLU A 238 59.28 -14.85 -0.24
N TYR A 239 60.11 -14.50 0.76
CA TYR A 239 61.54 -14.80 0.93
C TYR A 239 62.41 -15.09 -0.31
N VAL A 240 63.48 -14.29 -0.52
CA VAL A 240 64.85 -14.81 -0.77
C VAL A 240 65.93 -13.78 -0.34
N HIS A 241 66.81 -14.24 0.58
CA HIS A 241 68.20 -13.83 0.95
C HIS A 241 68.57 -12.38 1.34
#